data_AF-A0A819SQX9-F1
#
_entry.id   AF-A0A819SQX9-F1
#
_cell.length_a   1.000
_cell.length_b   1.000
_cell.length_c   1.000
_cell.angle_alpha   90.00
_cell.angle_beta   90.00
_cell.angle_gamma   90.00
#
_symmetry.space_group_name_H-M   'P 1'
#
loop_
_entity.id
_entity.type
_entity.pdbx_description
1 polymer ?
#
loop_
_entity_poly.entity_id
_entity_poly.type
_entity_poly.pdbx_seq_one_letter_code
_entity_poly.pdbx_strand_id
1 'polypeptide(L)'
;MTKNAGGNEGISLLNGLIGNILGIFISPALIYLFMNNSLFEIVKQKHDIDNYINVISKLSLTVLLPLIIGQIIHRIWKEKILWAKNKFYFTEINSLVLLILVWSILCNLFQSKLLSTINNIDLIILILLNTFIYFFFSFLSLFISRLPNLFICRNQKQIKFIQRWRFSHENTIAFMFSSSTKTLAQGIPLITSVFANSSQGFIGILTIPLILYFVQQLIFASIQVIFLKRWIKRYYSNKNELINSPNIVTNI
;
A
#
# COMPACT_ATOMS: atom_id res chain seq x y z
N MET A 1 6.30 2.29 -8.11
CA MET A 1 5.05 2.61 -8.83
C MET A 1 4.80 4.11 -8.88
N THR A 2 4.74 4.81 -7.74
CA THR A 2 4.55 6.27 -7.66
C THR A 2 5.53 7.05 -8.54
N LYS A 3 6.84 6.76 -8.45
CA LYS A 3 7.89 7.33 -9.31
C LYS A 3 7.56 7.21 -10.80
N ASN A 4 7.25 5.98 -11.24
CA ASN A 4 7.02 5.68 -12.65
C ASN A 4 5.74 6.34 -13.19
N ALA A 5 4.78 6.62 -12.32
CA ALA A 5 3.57 7.35 -12.67
C ALA A 5 3.77 8.87 -12.72
N GLY A 6 4.91 9.41 -12.26
CA GLY A 6 5.16 10.85 -12.12
C GLY A 6 4.61 11.44 -10.81
N GLY A 7 4.34 10.61 -9.81
CA GLY A 7 3.90 11.04 -8.49
C GLY A 7 5.05 11.48 -7.58
N ASN A 8 4.70 12.14 -6.47
CA ASN A 8 5.69 12.62 -5.51
C ASN A 8 6.31 11.46 -4.70
N GLU A 9 7.56 11.11 -5.00
CA GLU A 9 8.29 10.02 -4.35
C GLU A 9 8.45 10.23 -2.84
N GLY A 10 8.80 11.45 -2.42
CA GLY A 10 9.09 11.75 -1.02
C GLY A 10 7.88 11.54 -0.11
N ILE A 11 6.71 12.03 -0.55
CA ILE A 11 5.45 11.85 0.19
C ILE A 11 5.04 10.39 0.24
N SER A 12 5.19 9.67 -0.87
CA SER A 12 4.84 8.24 -0.92
C SER A 12 5.70 7.40 0.01
N LEU A 13 7.01 7.70 0.10
CA LEU A 13 7.92 7.04 1.04
C LEU A 13 7.57 7.35 2.49
N LEU A 14 7.33 8.62 2.83
CA LEU A 14 6.97 9.02 4.20
C LEU A 14 5.64 8.39 4.64
N ASN A 15 4.62 8.42 3.78
CA ASN A 15 3.34 7.77 4.05
C ASN A 15 3.49 6.26 4.21
N GLY A 16 4.30 5.62 3.36
CA GLY A 16 4.59 4.19 3.48
C GLY A 16 5.27 3.84 4.80
N LEU A 17 6.24 4.65 5.25
CA LEU A 17 6.93 4.45 6.53
C LEU A 17 5.97 4.59 7.72
N ILE A 18 5.20 5.68 7.76
CA ILE A 18 4.23 5.91 8.84
C ILE A 18 3.16 4.82 8.84
N GLY A 19 2.63 4.47 7.66
CA GLY A 19 1.61 3.43 7.51
C GLY A 19 2.11 2.06 7.98
N ASN A 20 3.34 1.69 7.63
CA ASN A 20 3.92 0.43 8.06
C ASN A 20 4.15 0.39 9.58
N ILE A 21 4.65 1.49 10.18
CA ILE A 21 4.85 1.59 11.64
C ILE A 21 3.51 1.51 12.37
N LEU A 22 2.54 2.33 11.99
CA LEU A 22 1.20 2.32 12.59
C LEU A 22 0.51 0.98 12.39
N GLY A 23 0.69 0.36 11.23
CA GLY A 23 0.14 -0.95 10.89
C GLY A 23 0.55 -2.07 11.85
N ILE A 24 1.72 -1.98 12.50
CA ILE A 24 2.18 -2.96 13.50
C ILE A 24 1.26 -2.99 14.72
N PHE A 25 0.75 -1.83 15.13
CA PHE A 25 -0.09 -1.71 16.31
C PHE A 25 -1.58 -1.79 15.96
N ILE A 26 -1.97 -1.08 14.91
CA ILE A 26 -3.36 -0.94 14.49
C ILE A 26 -3.89 -2.26 13.91
N SER A 27 -3.13 -2.95 13.05
CA SER A 27 -3.65 -4.13 12.35
C SER A 27 -3.98 -5.29 13.29
N PRO A 28 -3.09 -5.68 14.23
CA PRO A 28 -3.45 -6.67 15.24
C PRO A 28 -4.65 -6.19 16.07
N ALA A 29 -4.66 -4.96 16.57
CA ALA A 29 -5.77 -4.43 17.38
C ALA A 29 -7.13 -4.57 16.68
N LEU A 30 -7.20 -4.24 15.38
CA LEU A 30 -8.43 -4.43 14.59
C LEU A 30 -8.82 -5.90 14.48
N ILE A 31 -7.85 -6.80 14.28
CA ILE A 31 -8.13 -8.25 14.20
C ILE A 31 -8.73 -8.75 15.52
N TYR A 32 -8.14 -8.42 16.67
CA TYR A 32 -8.68 -8.80 17.97
C TYR A 32 -10.09 -8.23 18.21
N LEU A 33 -10.35 -7.00 17.78
CA LEU A 33 -11.68 -6.38 17.87
C LEU A 33 -12.70 -7.09 16.97
N PHE A 34 -12.37 -7.37 15.71
CA PHE A 34 -13.27 -8.04 14.79
C PHE A 34 -13.54 -9.50 15.18
N MET A 35 -12.53 -10.21 15.67
CA MET A 35 -12.63 -11.62 16.04
C MET A 35 -13.44 -11.86 17.33
N ASN A 36 -13.71 -10.82 18.12
CA ASN A 36 -14.58 -10.94 19.30
C ASN A 36 -16.08 -11.04 18.93
N ASN A 37 -16.44 -10.72 17.69
CA ASN A 37 -17.83 -10.76 17.23
C ASN A 37 -18.30 -12.20 16.93
N SER A 38 -19.58 -12.50 17.14
CA SER A 38 -20.18 -13.84 16.96
C SER A 38 -20.08 -14.35 15.51
N LEU A 39 -20.04 -13.44 14.54
CA LEU A 39 -19.84 -13.76 13.12
C LEU A 39 -18.51 -14.46 12.82
N PHE A 40 -17.52 -14.36 13.71
CA PHE A 40 -16.19 -14.94 13.53
C PHE A 40 -15.91 -16.11 14.47
N GLU A 41 -16.94 -16.75 15.02
CA GLU A 41 -16.81 -17.90 15.94
C GLU A 41 -15.93 -19.04 15.40
N ILE A 42 -15.95 -19.29 14.09
CA ILE A 42 -15.14 -20.32 13.42
C ILE A 42 -13.63 -20.05 13.54
N VAL A 43 -13.24 -18.77 13.65
CA VAL A 43 -11.85 -18.33 13.75
C VAL A 43 -11.51 -17.90 15.18
N LYS A 44 -12.48 -17.91 16.09
CA LYS A 44 -12.36 -17.40 17.46
C LYS A 44 -11.39 -18.27 18.25
N GLN A 45 -10.19 -17.74 18.47
CA GLN A 45 -9.26 -18.30 19.43
C GLN A 45 -9.44 -17.62 20.78
N LYS A 46 -9.08 -18.33 21.86
CA LYS A 46 -8.88 -17.69 23.16
C LYS A 46 -7.72 -16.71 23.03
N HIS A 47 -8.08 -15.45 22.85
CA HIS A 47 -7.14 -14.36 22.76
C HIS A 47 -7.03 -13.70 24.13
N ASP A 48 -6.04 -14.15 24.90
CA ASP A 48 -5.66 -13.49 26.14
C ASP A 48 -4.81 -12.24 25.85
N ILE A 49 -4.88 -11.26 26.75
CA ILE A 49 -4.11 -10.01 26.67
C ILE A 49 -2.61 -10.29 26.55
N ASP A 50 -2.11 -11.34 27.20
CA ASP A 50 -0.71 -11.75 27.15
C ASP A 50 -0.29 -12.20 25.74
N ASN A 51 -1.19 -12.89 25.02
CA ASN A 51 -0.95 -13.27 23.64
C ASN A 51 -0.89 -12.04 22.72
N TYR A 52 -1.73 -11.02 22.97
CA TYR A 52 -1.67 -9.76 22.21
C TYR A 52 -0.34 -9.02 22.40
N ILE A 53 0.13 -8.91 23.64
CA ILE A 53 1.42 -8.26 23.96
C ILE A 53 2.57 -9.01 23.28
N ASN A 54 2.56 -10.35 23.31
CA ASN A 54 3.57 -11.18 22.66
C ASN A 54 3.58 -11.00 21.14
N VAL A 55 2.40 -10.91 20.51
CA VAL A 55 2.25 -10.66 19.06
C VAL A 55 2.82 -9.31 18.67
N ILE A 56 2.42 -8.24 19.38
CA ILE A 56 2.94 -6.90 19.11
C ILE A 56 4.43 -6.85 19.34
N SER A 57 4.94 -7.39 20.45
CA SER A 57 6.37 -7.41 20.75
C SER A 57 7.16 -8.10 19.63
N LYS A 58 6.71 -9.27 19.18
CA LYS A 58 7.36 -10.02 18.09
C LYS A 58 7.33 -9.24 16.77
N LEU A 59 6.19 -8.64 16.41
CA LEU A 59 6.06 -7.84 15.19
C LEU A 59 6.90 -6.57 15.23
N SER A 60 6.88 -5.85 16.35
CA SER A 60 7.69 -4.67 16.61
C SER A 60 9.18 -5.00 16.53
N LEU A 61 9.63 -6.10 17.15
CA LEU A 61 11.03 -6.53 17.04
C LEU A 61 11.41 -6.96 15.62
N THR A 62 10.50 -7.58 14.87
CA THR A 62 10.83 -8.03 13.51
C THR A 62 10.91 -6.87 12.52
N VAL A 63 10.09 -5.83 12.70
CA VAL A 63 9.94 -4.74 11.71
C VAL A 63 10.57 -3.42 12.16
N LEU A 64 10.38 -3.00 13.43
CA LEU A 64 10.93 -1.74 13.94
C LEU A 64 12.43 -1.84 14.21
N LEU A 65 12.91 -2.98 14.72
CA LEU A 65 14.33 -3.16 15.02
C LEU A 65 15.24 -2.95 13.80
N PRO A 66 15.03 -3.62 12.63
CA PRO A 66 15.86 -3.36 11.45
C PRO A 66 15.70 -1.93 10.93
N LEU A 67 14.53 -1.31 11.10
CA LEU A 67 14.30 0.09 10.72
C LEU A 67 15.12 1.04 11.60
N ILE A 68 15.07 0.89 12.92
CA ILE A 68 15.82 1.70 13.89
C ILE A 68 17.32 1.54 13.66
N ILE A 69 17.80 0.30 13.51
CA ILE A 69 19.21 0.01 13.20
C ILE A 69 19.61 0.69 11.88
N GLY A 70 18.79 0.56 10.84
CA GLY A 70 19.02 1.21 9.55
C GLY A 70 19.10 2.74 9.66
N GLN A 71 18.24 3.36 10.46
CA GLN A 71 18.26 4.82 10.69
C GLN A 71 19.49 5.26 11.48
N ILE A 72 19.90 4.50 12.50
CA ILE A 72 21.12 4.76 13.27
C ILE A 72 22.35 4.67 12.36
N ILE A 73 22.47 3.59 11.58
CA ILE A 73 23.55 3.40 10.61
C ILE A 73 23.56 4.54 9.59
N HIS A 74 22.39 4.93 9.06
CA HIS A 74 22.27 6.05 8.14
C HIS A 74 22.75 7.37 8.73
N ARG A 75 22.41 7.64 10.00
CA ARG A 75 22.83 8.85 10.70
C ARG A 75 24.34 8.88 10.96
N ILE A 76 24.95 7.75 11.31
CA ILE A 76 26.38 7.68 11.63
C ILE A 76 27.26 7.72 10.37
N TRP A 77 26.83 7.09 9.26
CA TRP A 77 27.64 6.93 8.06
C TRP A 77 27.00 7.49 6.79
N LYS A 78 26.38 8.67 6.89
CA LYS A 78 25.61 9.29 5.79
C LYS A 78 26.37 9.36 4.47
N GLU A 79 27.63 9.83 4.48
CA GLU A 79 28.44 9.98 3.26
C GLU A 79 28.79 8.64 2.61
N LYS A 80 29.22 7.66 3.41
CA LYS A 80 29.54 6.31 2.91
C LYS A 80 28.31 5.61 2.34
N ILE A 81 27.14 5.83 2.93
CA ILE A 81 25.88 5.22 2.48
C ILE A 81 25.37 5.88 1.20
N LEU A 82 25.54 7.20 1.04
CA LEU A 82 25.23 7.87 -0.21
C LEU A 82 26.14 7.37 -1.35
N TRP A 83 27.42 7.20 -1.07
CA TRP A 83 28.35 6.56 -2.01
C TRP A 83 27.93 5.12 -2.34
N ALA A 84 27.64 4.30 -1.34
CA ALA A 84 27.22 2.92 -1.52
C ALA A 84 25.90 2.81 -2.30
N LYS A 85 24.92 3.67 -2.02
CA LYS A 85 23.64 3.73 -2.73
C LYS A 85 23.84 3.93 -4.23
N ASN A 86 24.74 4.84 -4.61
CA ASN A 86 25.04 5.14 -6.00
C ASN A 86 25.87 4.02 -6.66
N LYS A 87 26.81 3.42 -5.93
CA LYS A 87 27.68 2.36 -6.45
C LYS A 87 26.96 1.02 -6.63
N PHE A 88 26.12 0.63 -5.68
CA PHE A 88 25.43 -0.66 -5.64
C PHE A 88 23.98 -0.62 -6.16
N TYR A 89 23.48 0.53 -6.61
CA TYR A 89 22.12 0.68 -7.14
C TYR A 89 21.05 0.05 -6.22
N PHE A 90 21.00 0.46 -4.95
CA PHE A 90 20.09 -0.14 -3.95
C PHE A 90 18.62 -0.23 -4.39
N THR A 91 18.15 0.68 -5.24
CA THR A 91 16.81 0.65 -5.83
C THR A 91 16.57 -0.60 -6.69
N GLU A 92 17.58 -1.01 -7.46
CA GLU A 92 17.52 -2.20 -8.32
C GLU A 92 17.60 -3.46 -7.49
N ILE A 93 18.50 -3.50 -6.49
CA ILE A 93 18.58 -4.62 -5.54
C ILE A 93 17.24 -4.82 -4.83
N ASN A 94 16.62 -3.74 -4.33
CA ASN A 94 15.31 -3.82 -3.69
C ASN A 94 14.24 -4.37 -4.65
N SER A 95 14.28 -3.97 -5.92
CA SER A 95 13.36 -4.48 -6.94
C SER A 95 13.59 -5.97 -7.24
N LEU A 96 14.85 -6.41 -7.28
CA LEU A 96 15.21 -7.84 -7.42
C LEU A 96 14.75 -8.65 -6.21
N VAL A 97 14.97 -8.17 -4.99
CA VAL A 97 14.50 -8.83 -3.76
C VAL A 97 12.98 -8.93 -3.74
N LEU A 98 12.26 -7.89 -4.16
CA LEU A 98 10.80 -7.91 -4.26
C LEU A 98 10.34 -8.93 -5.31
N LEU A 99 11.03 -9.04 -6.44
CA LEU A 99 10.75 -10.05 -7.46
C LEU A 99 10.98 -11.48 -6.94
N ILE A 100 12.10 -11.73 -6.25
CA ILE A 100 12.40 -13.01 -5.61
C ILE A 100 11.35 -13.36 -4.56
N LEU A 101 10.90 -12.37 -3.78
CA LEU A 101 9.83 -12.55 -2.81
C LEU A 101 8.52 -12.95 -3.50
N VAL A 102 8.11 -12.26 -4.57
CA VAL A 102 6.92 -12.62 -5.37
C VAL A 102 7.05 -14.05 -5.90
N TRP A 103 8.21 -14.40 -6.46
CA TRP A 103 8.50 -15.73 -6.98
C TRP A 103 8.38 -16.81 -5.90
N SER A 104 9.06 -16.62 -4.76
CA SER A 104 9.03 -17.56 -3.63
C SER A 104 7.61 -17.80 -3.13
N ILE A 105 6.80 -16.76 -3.07
CA ILE A 105 5.41 -16.84 -2.63
C ILE A 105 4.55 -17.62 -3.63
N LEU A 106 4.71 -17.37 -4.93
CA LEU A 106 4.02 -18.14 -5.97
C LEU A 106 4.42 -19.61 -5.91
N CYS A 107 5.71 -19.92 -5.76
CA CYS A 107 6.18 -21.29 -5.56
C CYS A 107 5.54 -21.95 -4.33
N ASN A 108 5.48 -21.23 -3.20
CA ASN A 108 4.82 -21.74 -1.99
C ASN A 108 3.33 -22.01 -2.20
N LEU A 109 2.61 -21.16 -2.94
CA LEU A 109 1.21 -21.40 -3.29
C LEU A 109 1.01 -22.69 -4.09
N PHE A 110 1.88 -22.95 -5.08
CA PHE A 110 1.79 -24.16 -5.90
C PHE A 110 2.19 -25.42 -5.11
N GLN A 111 3.27 -25.34 -4.33
CA GLN A 111 3.79 -26.48 -3.56
C GLN A 111 2.81 -26.91 -2.46
N SER A 112 2.21 -25.96 -1.78
CA SER A 112 1.30 -26.22 -0.66
C SER A 112 -0.04 -26.83 -1.09
N LYS A 113 -0.30 -26.94 -2.41
CA LYS A 113 -1.58 -27.40 -2.99
C LYS A 113 -2.80 -26.67 -2.41
N LEU A 114 -2.61 -25.51 -1.79
CA LEU A 114 -3.67 -24.76 -1.10
C LEU A 114 -4.79 -24.37 -2.06
N LEU A 115 -4.46 -24.08 -3.32
CA LEU A 115 -5.44 -23.82 -4.38
C LEU A 115 -6.39 -25.00 -4.63
N SER A 116 -5.91 -26.25 -4.47
CA SER A 116 -6.75 -27.44 -4.66
C SER A 116 -7.60 -27.79 -3.44
N THR A 117 -7.32 -27.18 -2.28
CA THR A 117 -8.12 -27.37 -1.06
C THR A 117 -9.34 -26.47 -0.99
N ILE A 118 -9.37 -25.39 -1.79
CA ILE A 118 -10.46 -24.43 -1.81
C ILE A 118 -11.37 -24.73 -3.00
N ASN A 119 -12.68 -24.61 -2.81
CA ASN A 119 -13.63 -24.70 -3.91
C ASN A 119 -13.34 -23.63 -4.98
N ASN A 120 -13.45 -24.02 -6.25
CA ASN A 120 -13.22 -23.11 -7.38
C ASN A 120 -14.11 -21.85 -7.33
N ILE A 121 -15.33 -21.99 -6.80
CA ILE A 121 -16.27 -20.87 -6.64
C ILE A 121 -15.74 -19.86 -5.61
N ASP A 122 -15.27 -20.33 -4.46
CA ASP A 122 -14.73 -19.48 -3.39
C ASP A 122 -13.47 -18.76 -3.86
N LEU A 123 -12.62 -19.42 -4.65
CA LEU A 123 -11.45 -18.80 -5.29
C LEU A 123 -11.85 -17.64 -6.22
N ILE A 124 -12.87 -17.83 -7.06
CA ILE A 124 -13.35 -16.79 -7.97
C ILE A 124 -13.92 -15.60 -7.18
N ILE A 125 -14.73 -15.87 -6.16
CA ILE A 125 -15.30 -14.83 -5.28
C ILE A 125 -14.18 -14.05 -4.60
N LEU A 126 -13.16 -14.73 -4.09
CA LEU A 126 -12.03 -14.12 -3.41
C LEU A 126 -11.23 -13.22 -4.37
N ILE A 127 -10.94 -13.70 -5.59
CA ILE A 127 -10.26 -12.93 -6.64
C ILE A 127 -11.05 -11.67 -6.99
N LEU A 128 -12.36 -11.78 -7.16
CA LEU A 128 -13.24 -10.65 -7.45
C LEU A 128 -13.32 -9.67 -6.29
N LEU A 129 -13.45 -10.16 -5.05
CA LEU A 129 -13.51 -9.35 -3.85
C LEU A 129 -12.22 -8.56 -3.65
N ASN A 130 -11.05 -9.19 -3.76
CA ASN A 130 -9.75 -8.53 -3.67
C ASN A 130 -9.60 -7.45 -4.74
N THR A 131 -10.01 -7.75 -5.97
CA THR A 131 -10.00 -6.81 -7.09
C THR A 131 -10.90 -5.61 -6.78
N PHE A 132 -12.12 -5.87 -6.32
CA PHE A 132 -13.08 -4.85 -5.94
C PHE A 132 -12.52 -3.95 -4.83
N ILE A 133 -11.99 -4.53 -3.75
CA ILE A 133 -11.40 -3.78 -2.64
C ILE A 133 -10.25 -2.88 -3.11
N TYR A 134 -9.36 -3.40 -3.96
CA TYR A 134 -8.25 -2.63 -4.52
C TYR A 134 -8.73 -1.42 -5.32
N PHE A 135 -9.67 -1.63 -6.25
CA PHE A 135 -10.21 -0.54 -7.06
C PHE A 135 -11.06 0.43 -6.24
N PHE A 136 -11.80 -0.06 -5.25
CA PHE A 136 -12.60 0.75 -4.34
C PHE A 136 -11.72 1.72 -3.56
N PHE A 137 -10.66 1.25 -2.89
CA PHE A 137 -9.73 2.14 -2.18
C PHE A 137 -8.96 3.08 -3.12
N SER A 138 -8.63 2.62 -4.34
CA SER A 138 -7.99 3.47 -5.36
C SER A 138 -8.91 4.59 -5.83
N PHE A 139 -10.18 4.28 -6.10
CA PHE A 139 -11.15 5.27 -6.55
C PHE A 139 -11.54 6.21 -5.41
N LEU A 140 -11.73 5.68 -4.20
CA LEU A 140 -12.06 6.46 -3.02
C LEU A 140 -10.94 7.46 -2.69
N SER A 141 -9.66 7.05 -2.78
CA SER A 141 -8.53 7.94 -2.56
C SER A 141 -8.42 9.04 -3.63
N LEU A 142 -8.73 8.73 -4.89
CA LEU A 142 -8.84 9.73 -5.97
C LEU A 142 -10.01 10.70 -5.71
N PHE A 143 -11.17 10.17 -5.30
CA PHE A 143 -12.37 10.95 -5.00
C PHE A 143 -12.15 11.90 -3.82
N ILE A 144 -11.49 11.43 -2.75
CA ILE A 144 -11.14 12.25 -1.58
C ILE A 144 -10.12 13.33 -1.95
N SER A 145 -9.07 12.96 -2.71
CA SER A 145 -8.02 13.90 -3.12
C SER A 145 -8.53 14.96 -4.09
N ARG A 146 -9.53 14.61 -4.88
CA ARG A 146 -10.16 15.45 -5.88
C ARG A 146 -11.66 15.21 -5.86
N LEU A 147 -12.36 15.89 -4.95
CA LEU A 147 -13.82 15.95 -5.02
C LEU A 147 -14.17 16.37 -6.46
N PRO A 148 -14.95 15.56 -7.20
CA PRO A 148 -15.34 15.92 -8.55
C PRO A 148 -16.08 17.25 -8.49
N ASN A 149 -15.80 18.13 -9.45
CA ASN A 149 -16.44 19.44 -9.56
C ASN A 149 -17.97 19.36 -9.78
N LEU A 150 -18.59 18.17 -9.66
CA LEU A 150 -20.02 17.94 -9.86
C LEU A 150 -20.90 18.70 -8.85
N PHE A 151 -20.43 18.92 -7.62
CA PHE A 151 -21.21 19.62 -6.59
C PHE A 151 -20.84 21.10 -6.40
N ILE A 152 -19.92 21.63 -7.20
CA ILE A 152 -19.53 23.04 -7.14
C ILE A 152 -20.13 23.73 -8.35
N CYS A 153 -21.38 24.16 -8.17
CA CYS A 153 -22.06 25.10 -9.04
C CYS A 153 -21.15 26.30 -9.32
N ARG A 154 -21.09 26.66 -10.60
CA ARG A 154 -20.27 27.68 -11.28
C ARG A 154 -20.19 29.08 -10.60
N ASN A 155 -20.95 29.36 -9.55
CA ASN A 155 -21.25 30.73 -9.10
C ASN A 155 -21.20 31.00 -7.58
N GLN A 156 -20.41 30.27 -6.78
CA GLN A 156 -20.19 30.67 -5.38
C GLN A 156 -18.72 30.77 -5.02
N LYS A 157 -18.38 31.94 -4.46
CA LYS A 157 -17.12 32.31 -3.80
C LYS A 157 -16.48 31.07 -3.16
N GLN A 158 -15.39 30.62 -3.76
CA GLN A 158 -14.65 29.44 -3.32
C GLN A 158 -14.29 29.57 -1.85
N ILE A 159 -14.80 28.67 -1.03
CA ILE A 159 -14.39 28.53 0.37
C ILE A 159 -12.91 28.15 0.36
N LYS A 160 -12.01 29.08 0.71
CA LYS A 160 -10.54 28.91 0.71
C LYS A 160 -10.06 27.62 1.39
N PHE A 161 -10.83 27.12 2.36
CA PHE A 161 -10.55 25.89 3.09
C PHE A 161 -10.59 24.64 2.19
N ILE A 162 -11.50 24.56 1.22
CA ILE A 162 -11.65 23.41 0.31
C ILE A 162 -10.53 23.37 -0.74
N GLN A 163 -10.04 24.53 -1.17
CA GLN A 163 -8.87 24.60 -2.06
C GLN A 163 -7.57 24.18 -1.37
N ARG A 164 -7.46 24.41 -0.06
CA ARG A 164 -6.31 23.98 0.75
C ARG A 164 -6.23 22.45 0.90
N TRP A 165 -7.34 21.75 0.67
CA TRP A 165 -7.43 20.28 0.69
C TRP A 165 -7.27 19.62 -0.68
N ARG A 166 -7.13 20.39 -1.77
CA ARG A 166 -6.89 19.81 -3.11
C ARG A 166 -5.41 19.50 -3.28
N PHE A 167 -5.07 18.21 -3.32
CA PHE A 167 -3.71 17.77 -3.60
C PHE A 167 -3.27 18.10 -5.04
N SER A 168 -1.98 18.35 -5.23
CA SER A 168 -1.36 18.43 -6.56
C SER A 168 -1.54 17.10 -7.32
N HIS A 169 -1.32 17.10 -8.63
CA HIS A 169 -1.43 15.88 -9.45
C HIS A 169 -0.46 14.79 -8.96
N GLU A 170 0.75 15.20 -8.60
CA GLU A 170 1.82 14.33 -8.14
C GLU A 170 1.52 13.77 -6.74
N ASN A 171 0.98 14.61 -5.84
CA ASN A 171 0.63 14.22 -4.48
C ASN A 171 -0.61 13.32 -4.46
N THR A 172 -1.58 13.55 -5.35
CA THR A 172 -2.76 12.68 -5.52
C THR A 172 -2.34 11.26 -5.88
N ILE A 173 -1.38 11.12 -6.80
CA ILE A 173 -0.87 9.81 -7.23
C ILE A 173 -0.09 9.13 -6.11
N ALA A 174 0.73 9.89 -5.37
CA ALA A 174 1.41 9.37 -4.20
C ALA A 174 0.43 8.84 -3.15
N PHE A 175 -0.63 9.60 -2.86
CA PHE A 175 -1.68 9.20 -1.93
C PHE A 175 -2.43 7.95 -2.40
N MET A 176 -2.87 7.91 -3.65
CA MET A 176 -3.61 6.78 -4.23
C MET A 176 -2.82 5.47 -4.15
N PHE A 177 -1.54 5.48 -4.56
CA PHE A 177 -0.73 4.27 -4.46
C PHE A 177 -0.47 3.88 -3.01
N SER A 178 -0.21 4.84 -2.12
CA SER A 178 0.00 4.57 -0.70
C SER A 178 -1.26 4.07 0.03
N SER A 179 -2.47 4.39 -0.43
CA SER A 179 -3.71 3.90 0.20
C SER A 179 -4.10 2.49 -0.24
N SER A 180 -3.91 2.17 -1.51
CA SER A 180 -4.40 0.92 -2.11
C SER A 180 -3.40 -0.22 -2.03
N THR A 181 -2.11 0.08 -1.87
CA THR A 181 -1.08 -0.95 -1.79
C THR A 181 -0.95 -1.47 -0.37
N LYS A 182 -0.95 -2.80 -0.22
CA LYS A 182 -0.73 -3.49 1.06
C LYS A 182 0.60 -4.24 1.03
N THR A 183 1.30 -4.22 2.15
CA THR A 183 2.65 -4.78 2.25
C THR A 183 2.61 -6.22 2.74
N LEU A 184 2.84 -7.18 1.83
CA LEU A 184 2.88 -8.60 2.17
C LEU A 184 3.99 -8.95 3.16
N ALA A 185 5.14 -8.26 3.08
CA ALA A 185 6.26 -8.46 4.00
C ALA A 185 5.87 -8.23 5.48
N GLN A 186 4.85 -7.40 5.75
CA GLN A 186 4.29 -7.21 7.08
C GLN A 186 3.12 -8.17 7.36
N GLY A 187 2.34 -8.53 6.34
CA GLY A 187 1.17 -9.39 6.47
C GLY A 187 1.50 -10.83 6.89
N ILE A 188 2.54 -11.45 6.34
CA ILE A 188 2.90 -12.84 6.69
C ILE A 188 3.34 -12.98 8.16
N PRO A 189 4.28 -12.15 8.67
CA PRO A 189 4.64 -12.16 10.09
C PRO A 189 3.45 -11.89 11.02
N LEU A 190 2.49 -11.07 10.57
CA LEU A 190 1.29 -10.78 11.33
C LEU A 190 0.39 -12.01 11.46
N ILE A 191 0.08 -12.71 10.37
CA ILE A 191 -0.75 -13.92 10.43
C ILE A 191 -0.06 -14.98 11.29
N THR A 192 1.23 -15.23 11.06
CA THR A 192 2.00 -16.25 11.79
C THR A 192 2.20 -15.93 13.27
N SER A 193 2.19 -14.66 13.68
CA SER A 193 2.27 -14.28 15.09
C SER A 193 0.92 -14.36 15.77
N VAL A 194 -0.13 -13.79 15.17
CA VAL A 194 -1.50 -13.82 15.72
C VAL A 194 -2.01 -15.26 15.90
N PHE A 195 -1.73 -16.12 14.92
CA PHE A 195 -2.20 -17.51 14.88
C PHE A 195 -1.09 -18.52 15.18
N ALA A 196 -0.08 -18.12 15.98
CA ALA A 196 1.06 -18.99 16.30
C ALA A 196 0.66 -20.30 17.00
N ASN A 197 -0.45 -20.29 17.73
CA ASN A 197 -0.98 -21.45 18.46
C ASN A 197 -1.97 -22.29 17.62
N SER A 198 -2.23 -21.91 16.37
CA SER A 198 -3.10 -22.64 15.45
C SER A 198 -2.33 -23.74 14.71
N SER A 199 -3.08 -24.68 14.10
CA SER A 199 -2.50 -25.64 13.18
C SER A 199 -1.85 -24.94 11.97
N GLN A 200 -0.75 -25.48 11.48
CA GLN A 200 0.01 -24.89 10.39
C GLN A 200 -0.80 -24.84 9.07
N GLY A 201 -1.74 -25.77 8.89
CA GLY A 201 -2.70 -25.74 7.77
C GLY A 201 -3.65 -24.53 7.84
N PHE A 202 -4.11 -24.15 9.04
CA PHE A 202 -4.98 -22.99 9.22
C PHE A 202 -4.27 -21.67 8.88
N ILE A 203 -3.01 -21.53 9.30
CA ILE A 203 -2.14 -20.39 8.93
C ILE A 203 -1.98 -20.31 7.40
N GLY A 204 -1.79 -21.45 6.74
CA GLY A 204 -1.72 -21.55 5.28
C GLY A 204 -2.98 -21.01 4.61
N ILE A 205 -4.17 -21.42 5.08
CA ILE A 205 -5.46 -20.98 4.54
C ILE A 205 -5.64 -19.46 4.69
N LEU A 206 -5.30 -18.89 5.85
CA LEU A 206 -5.38 -17.45 6.09
C LEU A 206 -4.41 -16.63 5.21
N THR A 207 -3.31 -17.25 4.79
CA THR A 207 -2.29 -16.57 3.98
C THR A 207 -2.70 -16.47 2.50
N ILE A 208 -3.63 -17.31 2.03
CA ILE A 208 -4.10 -17.33 0.63
C ILE A 208 -4.67 -15.99 0.16
N PRO A 209 -5.67 -15.38 0.85
CA PRO A 209 -6.19 -14.09 0.42
C PRO A 209 -5.15 -12.99 0.38
N LEU A 210 -4.23 -13.00 1.35
CA LEU A 210 -3.12 -12.04 1.43
C LEU A 210 -2.21 -12.15 0.20
N ILE A 211 -1.84 -13.37 -0.18
CA ILE A 211 -0.97 -13.61 -1.33
C ILE A 211 -1.68 -13.23 -2.63
N LEU A 212 -2.92 -13.68 -2.81
CA LEU A 212 -3.69 -13.39 -4.03
C LEU A 212 -3.86 -11.88 -4.21
N TYR A 213 -4.21 -11.17 -3.13
CA TYR A 213 -4.29 -9.72 -3.13
C TYR A 213 -2.95 -9.08 -3.55
N PHE A 214 -1.83 -9.58 -3.01
CA PHE A 214 -0.50 -9.05 -3.32
C PHE A 214 -0.10 -9.20 -4.80
N VAL A 215 -0.41 -10.34 -5.43
CA VAL A 215 -0.13 -10.54 -6.85
C VAL A 215 -1.05 -9.66 -7.70
N GLN A 216 -2.35 -9.62 -7.37
CA GLN A 216 -3.34 -8.82 -8.08
C GLN A 216 -3.02 -7.32 -8.03
N GLN A 217 -2.68 -6.78 -6.85
CA GLN A 217 -2.32 -5.36 -6.73
C GLN A 217 -1.09 -5.01 -7.57
N LEU A 218 -0.10 -5.91 -7.72
CA LEU A 218 1.08 -5.63 -8.53
C LEU A 218 0.73 -5.47 -10.01
N ILE A 219 -0.16 -6.33 -10.51
CA ILE A 219 -0.67 -6.29 -11.88
C ILE A 219 -1.49 -5.02 -12.10
N PHE A 220 -2.50 -4.78 -11.24
CA PHE A 220 -3.39 -3.63 -11.39
C PHE A 220 -2.68 -2.29 -11.22
N ALA A 221 -1.77 -2.19 -10.25
CA ALA A 221 -0.98 -0.98 -10.06
C ALA A 221 -0.08 -0.69 -11.26
N SER A 222 0.53 -1.72 -11.86
CA SER A 222 1.34 -1.57 -13.08
C SER A 222 0.51 -1.03 -14.26
N ILE A 223 -0.72 -1.51 -14.42
CA ILE A 223 -1.66 -0.99 -15.42
C ILE A 223 -2.04 0.46 -15.11
N GLN A 224 -2.38 0.77 -13.86
CA GLN A 224 -2.76 2.12 -13.43
C GLN A 224 -1.64 3.15 -13.63
N VAL A 225 -0.36 2.76 -13.47
CA VAL A 225 0.79 3.63 -13.76
C VAL A 225 0.72 4.21 -15.18
N ILE A 226 0.32 3.41 -16.18
CA ILE A 226 0.23 3.84 -17.58
C ILE A 226 -0.84 4.93 -17.74
N PHE A 227 -2.01 4.72 -17.13
CA PHE A 227 -3.11 5.68 -17.17
C PHE A 227 -2.76 6.99 -16.46
N LEU A 228 -2.18 6.91 -15.27
CA LEU A 228 -1.78 8.08 -14.48
C LEU A 228 -0.67 8.89 -15.15
N LYS A 229 0.30 8.21 -15.77
CA LYS A 229 1.36 8.88 -16.54
C LYS A 229 0.80 9.67 -17.73
N ARG A 230 -0.18 9.09 -18.45
CA ARG A 230 -0.90 9.80 -19.53
C ARG A 230 -1.68 11.00 -19.00
N TRP A 231 -2.31 10.86 -17.84
CA TRP A 231 -3.07 11.92 -17.19
C TRP A 231 -2.19 13.10 -16.77
N ILE A 232 -1.05 12.86 -16.11
CA ILE A 232 -0.07 13.89 -15.79
C ILE A 232 0.42 14.60 -17.05
N LYS A 233 0.79 13.84 -18.10
CA LYS A 233 1.33 14.43 -19.33
C LYS A 233 0.34 15.40 -19.98
N ARG A 234 -0.96 15.04 -20.02
CA ARG A 234 -2.02 15.92 -20.52
C ARG A 234 -2.17 17.19 -19.69
N TYR A 235 -2.09 17.08 -18.36
CA TYR A 235 -2.17 18.25 -17.48
C TYR A 235 -1.04 19.26 -17.73
N TYR A 236 0.21 18.78 -17.84
CA TYR A 236 1.34 19.65 -18.12
C TYR A 236 1.30 20.25 -19.54
N SER A 237 0.82 19.50 -20.54
CA SER A 237 0.61 20.02 -21.90
C SER A 237 -0.37 21.20 -21.89
N ASN A 238 -1.56 21.00 -21.30
CA ASN A 238 -2.58 22.04 -21.23
C ASN A 238 -2.10 23.26 -20.42
N LYS A 239 -1.32 23.04 -19.36
CA LYS A 239 -0.76 24.13 -18.56
C LYS A 239 0.26 24.96 -19.37
N ASN A 240 1.12 24.30 -20.14
CA ASN A 240 2.09 24.97 -20.99
C ASN A 240 1.42 25.73 -22.15
N GLU A 241 0.35 25.18 -22.75
CA GLU A 241 -0.46 25.86 -23.75
C GLU A 241 -1.14 27.13 -23.20
N LEU A 242 -1.64 27.09 -21.96
CA LEU A 242 -2.20 28.27 -21.29
C LEU A 242 -1.16 29.36 -21.03
N ILE A 243 0.06 28.98 -20.61
CA ILE A 243 1.17 29.92 -20.37
C ILE A 243 1.66 30.55 -21.67
N ASN A 244 1.68 29.79 -22.76
CA ASN A 244 2.14 30.26 -24.07
C ASN A 244 1.04 30.93 -24.91
N SER A 245 -0.17 31.09 -24.36
CA SER A 245 -1.27 31.76 -25.07
C SER A 245 -1.04 33.29 -25.10
N PRO A 246 -1.01 33.94 -26.27
CA PRO A 246 -0.63 35.36 -26.42
C PRO A 246 -1.60 36.36 -25.77
N ASN A 247 -2.74 35.91 -25.25
CA ASN A 247 -3.81 36.78 -24.73
C ASN A 247 -3.62 37.24 -23.28
N ILE A 248 -2.53 36.85 -22.59
CA ILE A 248 -2.25 37.26 -21.21
C ILE A 248 -1.16 38.35 -21.14
N VAL A 249 -0.33 38.51 -22.18
CA VAL A 249 0.78 39.48 -22.20
C VAL A 249 0.30 40.90 -22.55
N THR A 250 -0.93 41.08 -23.03
CA THR A 250 -1.45 42.40 -23.44
C THR A 250 -2.26 43.14 -22.36
N ASN A 251 -2.44 42.58 -21.16
CA ASN A 251 -3.21 43.20 -20.06
C ASN A 251 -2.45 43.20 -18.71
N ILE A 252 -1.16 43.55 -18.74
CA ILE A 252 -0.41 44.07 -17.59
C ILE A 252 0.28 45.34 -18.07
#